data_AF-A0A537BHK6-F1
#
_entry.id   AF-A0A537BHK6-F1
#
_cell.length_a   1.000
_cell.length_b   1.000
_cell.length_c   1.000
_cell.angle_alpha   90.00
_cell.angle_beta   90.00
_cell.angle_gamma   90.00
#
_symmetry.space_group_name_H-M   'P 1'
#
loop_
_entity.id
_entity.type
_entity.pdbx_description
1 polymer ?
#
loop_
_entity_poly.entity_id
_entity_poly.type
_entity_poly.pdbx_seq_one_letter_code
_entity_poly.pdbx_strand_id
1 'polypeptide(L)'
;RKTGKTRTYIDQCKALTQCRRDLPEMGELPVNLQRWTLKRLDDAFQGFFHRLKARSGKVGFPRFRGKGRWEAFGFAEFCGIRFDGRRLRFAGMPGGPKLHLHRPMPGDPDIRSCVFRRDGRGWHVCLQIAVEAPEKRAVSTALGVDLGLKVFAYCSDNVVIANPRVAQRAENELRRRQRALARCKRGSNRRRKVRSRVARLHRKIADTRNTWLHQQSAALIKLT
;
A
#
# COMPACT_ATOMS: atom_id res chain seq x y z
N ARG A 1 25.72 0.63 18.48
CA ARG A 1 25.47 1.11 19.86
C ARG A 1 26.71 1.86 20.37
N LYS A 2 27.04 3.05 19.84
CA LYS A 2 28.22 3.83 20.31
C LYS A 2 27.88 4.97 21.27
N THR A 3 26.60 5.36 21.41
CA THR A 3 26.19 6.53 22.20
C THR A 3 25.11 6.27 23.25
N GLY A 4 24.57 5.05 23.34
CA GLY A 4 23.47 4.71 24.28
C GLY A 4 22.11 5.40 24.01
N LYS A 5 22.04 6.40 23.13
CA LYS A 5 20.83 7.18 22.85
C LYS A 5 20.01 6.54 21.72
N THR A 6 18.72 6.33 21.99
CA THR A 6 17.73 5.98 20.96
C THR A 6 17.29 7.25 20.24
N ARG A 7 17.43 7.31 18.91
CA ARG A 7 16.91 8.42 18.11
C ARG A 7 15.46 8.17 17.77
N THR A 8 14.57 9.02 18.28
CA THR A 8 13.15 8.97 17.97
C THR A 8 12.86 9.56 16.57
N TYR A 9 11.64 9.35 16.07
CA TYR A 9 11.15 10.06 14.89
C TYR A 9 11.23 11.59 15.04
N ILE A 10 10.94 12.11 16.24
CA ILE A 10 10.99 13.54 16.54
C ILE A 10 12.42 14.07 16.44
N ASP A 11 13.40 13.34 16.99
CA ASP A 11 14.82 13.72 16.90
C ASP A 11 15.31 13.75 15.46
N GLN A 12 14.87 12.78 14.64
CA GLN A 12 15.19 12.74 13.21
C GLN A 12 14.55 13.91 12.45
N CYS A 13 13.33 14.31 12.81
CA CYS A 13 12.68 15.48 12.23
C CYS A 13 13.39 16.79 12.60
N LYS A 14 13.90 16.91 13.84
CA LYS A 14 14.73 18.05 14.25
C LYS A 14 16.04 18.10 13.46
N ALA A 15 16.71 16.95 13.32
CA ALA A 15 17.92 16.85 12.51
C ALA A 15 17.66 17.21 11.04
N LEU A 16 16.52 16.78 10.48
CA LEU A 16 16.12 17.16 9.13
C LEU A 16 15.96 18.67 8.96
N THR A 17 15.37 19.36 9.93
CA THR A 17 15.28 20.83 9.91
C THR A 17 16.66 21.47 9.80
N GLN A 18 17.65 20.95 10.55
CA GLN A 18 19.03 21.45 10.46
C GLN A 18 19.65 21.14 9.09
N CYS A 19 19.55 19.89 8.62
CA CYS A 19 20.07 19.50 7.30
C CYS A 19 19.48 20.37 6.17
N ARG A 20 18.20 20.73 6.24
CA ARG A 20 17.56 21.61 5.24
C ARG A 20 18.07 23.06 5.28
N ARG A 21 18.60 23.53 6.41
CA ARG A 21 19.26 24.84 6.51
C ARG A 21 20.66 24.78 5.93
N ASP A 22 21.38 23.70 6.22
CA ASP A 22 22.78 23.54 5.82
C ASP A 22 22.93 23.15 4.33
N LEU A 23 21.91 22.50 3.76
CA LEU A 23 21.88 22.00 2.38
C LEU A 23 20.67 22.57 1.62
N PRO A 24 20.83 23.69 0.90
CA PRO A 24 19.74 24.36 0.18
C PRO A 24 18.97 23.46 -0.78
N GLU A 25 19.63 22.48 -1.40
CA GLU A 25 19.01 21.51 -2.31
C GLU A 25 17.97 20.61 -1.60
N MET A 26 18.14 20.38 -0.29
CA MET A 26 17.12 19.70 0.50
C MET A 26 15.92 20.61 0.77
N GLY A 27 16.12 21.93 0.76
CA GLY A 27 15.09 22.95 0.92
C GLY A 27 14.07 22.98 -0.21
N GLU A 28 14.49 22.66 -1.44
CA GLU A 28 13.65 22.67 -2.66
C GLU A 28 12.49 21.67 -2.61
N LEU A 29 12.66 20.57 -1.88
CA LEU A 29 11.64 19.54 -1.75
C LEU A 29 10.70 19.84 -0.57
N PRO A 30 9.40 19.51 -0.68
CA PRO A 30 8.48 19.60 0.45
C PRO A 30 8.98 18.80 1.65
N VAL A 31 9.03 19.44 2.82
CA VAL A 31 9.55 18.83 4.05
C VAL A 31 8.81 17.55 4.42
N ASN A 32 7.52 17.45 4.12
CA ASN A 32 6.70 16.31 4.49
C ASN A 32 6.96 15.07 3.61
N LEU A 33 7.48 15.24 2.39
CA LEU A 33 8.00 14.14 1.58
C LEU A 33 9.21 13.48 2.28
N GLN A 34 10.09 14.31 2.83
CA GLN A 34 11.27 13.85 3.57
C GLN A 34 10.86 13.23 4.91
N ARG A 35 9.94 13.85 5.65
CA ARG A 35 9.40 13.30 6.91
C ARG A 35 8.68 11.97 6.72
N TRP A 36 7.95 11.76 5.62
CA TRP A 36 7.35 10.46 5.32
C TRP A 36 8.40 9.35 5.20
N THR A 37 9.56 9.66 4.61
CA THR A 37 10.69 8.73 4.53
C THR A 37 11.27 8.43 5.91
N LEU A 38 11.43 9.44 6.76
CA LEU A 38 11.84 9.26 8.16
C LEU A 38 10.84 8.43 8.96
N LYS A 39 9.53 8.61 8.73
CA LYS A 39 8.49 7.82 9.41
C LYS A 39 8.61 6.34 9.05
N ARG A 40 8.86 6.01 7.78
CA ARG A 40 9.11 4.63 7.36
C ARG A 40 10.36 4.01 7.97
N LEU A 41 11.39 4.81 8.19
CA LEU A 41 12.60 4.38 8.87
C LEU A 41 12.26 4.05 10.34
N ASP A 42 11.58 4.96 11.02
CA ASP A 42 11.09 4.77 12.39
C ASP A 42 10.23 3.51 12.51
N ASP A 43 9.19 3.35 11.68
CA ASP A 43 8.31 2.17 11.69
C ASP A 43 9.08 0.85 11.49
N ALA A 44 10.08 0.85 10.61
CA ALA A 44 10.92 -0.33 10.38
C ALA A 44 11.75 -0.69 11.62
N PHE A 45 12.28 0.31 12.33
CA PHE A 45 13.02 0.12 13.58
C PHE A 45 12.12 -0.26 14.75
N GLN A 46 10.96 0.39 14.90
CA GLN A 46 9.96 0.03 15.92
C GLN A 46 9.54 -1.43 15.76
N GLY A 47 9.19 -1.85 14.54
CA GLY A 47 8.85 -3.24 14.26
C GLY A 47 10.02 -4.21 14.52
N PHE A 48 11.26 -3.79 14.26
CA PHE A 48 12.45 -4.59 14.58
C PHE A 48 12.62 -4.80 16.08
N PHE A 49 12.57 -3.72 16.88
CA PHE A 49 12.71 -3.82 18.33
C PHE A 49 11.54 -4.55 18.98
N HIS A 50 10.32 -4.36 18.47
CA HIS A 50 9.15 -5.12 18.91
C HIS A 50 9.36 -6.63 18.74
N ARG A 51 9.81 -7.07 17.55
CA ARG A 51 10.10 -8.50 17.30
C ARG A 51 11.25 -9.04 18.14
N LEU A 52 12.29 -8.23 18.40
CA LEU A 52 13.37 -8.59 19.32
C LEU A 52 12.83 -8.85 20.72
N LYS A 53 11.99 -7.95 21.24
CA LYS A 53 11.38 -8.06 22.57
C LYS A 53 10.46 -9.28 22.65
N ALA A 54 9.66 -9.52 21.61
CA ALA A 54 8.72 -10.63 21.54
C ALA A 54 9.38 -12.00 21.33
N ARG A 55 10.71 -12.08 21.14
CA ARG A 55 11.45 -13.30 20.79
C ARG A 55 10.82 -14.08 19.62
N SER A 56 10.17 -13.36 18.71
CA SER A 56 9.37 -13.94 17.62
C SER A 56 10.28 -14.34 16.45
N GLY A 57 10.90 -15.51 16.55
CA GLY A 57 11.71 -16.10 15.48
C GLY A 57 12.93 -15.27 15.06
N LYS A 58 13.41 -15.48 13.82
CA LYS A 58 14.62 -14.81 13.30
C LYS A 58 14.35 -13.33 13.01
N VAL A 59 14.81 -12.45 13.89
CA VAL A 59 14.61 -10.99 13.75
C VAL A 59 15.72 -10.37 12.91
N GLY A 60 15.43 -10.12 11.62
CA GLY A 60 16.36 -9.43 10.72
C GLY A 60 16.40 -7.92 10.94
N PHE A 61 17.60 -7.34 10.99
CA PHE A 61 17.82 -5.89 11.09
C PHE A 61 17.24 -5.14 9.86
N PRO A 62 16.64 -3.95 10.03
CA PRO A 62 16.16 -3.13 8.91
C PRO A 62 17.27 -2.88 7.88
N ARG A 63 16.96 -3.01 6.59
CA ARG A 63 17.93 -2.84 5.49
C ARG A 63 17.56 -1.65 4.62
N PHE A 64 18.57 -0.90 4.21
CA PHE A 64 18.41 0.21 3.27
C PHE A 64 17.75 -0.25 1.97
N ARG A 65 16.72 0.46 1.51
CA ARG A 65 16.01 0.16 0.25
C ARG A 65 16.52 1.07 -0.86
N GLY A 66 17.50 0.59 -1.63
CA GLY A 66 17.98 1.31 -2.82
C GLY A 66 16.92 1.45 -3.93
N LYS A 67 17.26 2.20 -5.00
CA LYS A 67 16.37 2.60 -6.12
C LYS A 67 15.48 1.49 -6.71
N GLY A 68 15.98 0.26 -6.80
CA GLY A 68 15.22 -0.89 -7.33
C GLY A 68 14.26 -1.56 -6.34
N ARG A 69 14.25 -1.14 -5.07
CA ARG A 69 13.39 -1.64 -3.98
C ARG A 69 12.51 -0.54 -3.36
N TRP A 70 12.74 0.71 -3.75
CA TRP A 70 11.94 1.85 -3.34
C TRP A 70 10.84 2.06 -4.39
N GLU A 71 9.65 1.58 -4.07
CA GLU A 71 8.50 1.58 -4.98
C GLU A 71 7.39 2.51 -4.50
N ALA A 72 7.56 3.20 -3.37
CA ALA A 72 6.55 4.12 -2.87
C ALA A 72 7.15 5.31 -2.14
N PHE A 73 6.51 6.46 -2.29
CA PHE A 73 6.71 7.67 -1.50
C PHE A 73 5.36 8.28 -1.15
N GLY A 74 5.28 9.16 -0.17
CA GLY A 74 4.01 9.75 0.22
C GLY A 74 4.16 11.07 0.95
N PHE A 75 3.01 11.68 1.20
CA PHE A 75 2.82 12.93 1.92
C PHE A 75 1.73 12.67 2.96
N ALA A 76 1.98 13.01 4.21
CA ALA A 76 1.00 12.97 5.27
C ALA A 76 0.84 14.41 5.79
N GLU A 77 -0.23 15.07 5.38
CA GLU A 77 -0.50 16.47 5.69
C GLU A 77 -1.99 16.69 5.81
N PHE A 78 -2.41 17.29 6.91
CA PHE A 78 -3.82 17.60 7.15
C PHE A 78 -4.35 18.76 6.29
N CYS A 79 -3.48 19.57 5.65
CA CYS A 79 -3.89 20.81 4.98
C CYS A 79 -3.15 21.18 3.68
N GLY A 80 -2.03 20.53 3.33
CA GLY A 80 -1.21 20.94 2.17
C GLY A 80 -1.37 20.09 0.91
N ILE A 81 -2.27 19.11 0.90
CA ILE A 81 -2.62 18.34 -0.30
C ILE A 81 -3.98 18.82 -0.80
N ARG A 82 -4.04 19.32 -2.04
CA ARG A 82 -5.29 19.78 -2.66
C ARG A 82 -5.49 19.12 -4.03
N PHE A 83 -6.74 18.99 -4.45
CA PHE A 83 -7.07 18.53 -5.80
C PHE A 83 -7.88 19.62 -6.51
N ASP A 84 -7.38 20.11 -7.64
CA ASP A 84 -8.01 21.23 -8.38
C ASP A 84 -8.97 20.76 -9.49
N GLY A 85 -9.44 19.51 -9.42
CA GLY A 85 -10.25 18.87 -10.46
C GLY A 85 -9.42 18.19 -11.56
N ARG A 86 -8.12 18.51 -11.70
CA ARG A 86 -7.25 17.91 -12.73
C ARG A 86 -5.95 17.35 -12.16
N ARG A 87 -5.35 18.02 -11.19
CA ARG A 87 -4.02 17.73 -10.64
C ARG A 87 -4.04 17.74 -9.12
N LEU A 88 -3.18 16.91 -8.53
CA LEU A 88 -2.81 17.09 -7.13
C LEU A 88 -1.85 18.26 -6.99
N ARG A 89 -2.09 19.09 -5.99
CA ARG A 89 -1.26 20.22 -5.58
C ARG A 89 -0.69 19.95 -4.20
N PHE A 90 0.54 20.38 -4.01
CA PHE A 90 1.26 20.25 -2.75
C PHE A 90 1.75 21.63 -2.33
N ALA A 91 1.57 21.97 -1.06
CA ALA A 91 2.12 23.21 -0.51
C ALA A 91 3.64 23.27 -0.74
N GLY A 92 4.12 24.39 -1.27
CA GLY A 92 5.55 24.60 -1.55
C GLY A 92 6.12 23.82 -2.73
N MET A 93 5.28 23.16 -3.56
CA MET A 93 5.73 22.51 -4.79
C MET A 93 4.98 23.06 -6.01
N PRO A 94 5.66 23.66 -6.99
CA PRO A 94 4.99 24.12 -8.20
C PRO A 94 4.47 22.93 -9.02
N GLY A 95 3.29 23.10 -9.62
CA GLY A 95 2.70 22.10 -10.49
C GLY A 95 2.09 20.91 -9.75
N GLY A 96 2.33 19.70 -10.26
CA GLY A 96 1.79 18.47 -9.70
C GLY A 96 1.15 17.52 -10.73
N PRO A 97 1.01 16.24 -10.37
CA PRO A 97 0.62 15.19 -11.30
C PRO A 97 -0.87 15.28 -11.66
N LYS A 98 -1.18 15.07 -12.93
CA LYS A 98 -2.56 14.82 -13.37
C LYS A 98 -3.02 13.47 -12.85
N LEU A 99 -4.24 13.40 -12.33
CA LEU A 99 -4.81 12.15 -11.85
C LEU A 99 -5.80 11.57 -12.86
N HIS A 100 -5.70 10.26 -13.07
CA HIS A 100 -6.81 9.48 -13.60
C HIS A 100 -7.55 8.89 -12.39
N LEU A 101 -8.72 9.44 -12.09
CA LEU A 101 -9.50 9.05 -10.93
C LEU A 101 -10.25 7.74 -11.21
N HIS A 102 -10.10 6.77 -10.29
CA HIS A 102 -10.88 5.52 -10.37
C HIS A 102 -12.35 5.71 -9.99
N ARG A 103 -12.66 6.78 -9.23
CA ARG A 103 -14.00 7.20 -8.82
C ARG A 103 -14.05 8.72 -8.69
N PRO A 104 -15.22 9.36 -8.85
CA PRO A 104 -15.36 10.79 -8.61
C PRO A 104 -14.87 11.18 -7.21
N MET A 105 -14.32 12.39 -7.12
CA MET A 105 -13.89 12.95 -5.85
C MET A 105 -15.09 13.63 -5.16
N PRO A 106 -15.23 13.52 -3.82
CA PRO A 106 -16.18 14.35 -3.08
C PRO A 106 -15.95 15.83 -3.39
N GLY A 107 -17.00 16.65 -3.26
CA GLY A 107 -16.87 18.10 -3.31
C GLY A 107 -15.91 18.57 -2.22
N ASP A 108 -14.97 19.44 -2.58
CA ASP A 108 -13.87 19.94 -1.73
C ASP A 108 -13.24 18.88 -0.79
N PRO A 109 -12.50 17.89 -1.34
CA PRO A 109 -12.03 16.75 -0.56
C PRO A 109 -10.98 17.17 0.47
N ASP A 110 -11.23 16.86 1.74
CA ASP A 110 -10.25 16.98 2.81
C ASP A 110 -9.21 15.85 2.74
N ILE A 111 -8.21 16.02 1.88
CA ILE A 111 -7.14 15.04 1.63
C ILE A 111 -6.10 15.10 2.76
N ARG A 112 -6.08 14.08 3.62
CA ARG A 112 -5.18 13.98 4.79
C ARG A 112 -3.84 13.33 4.48
N SER A 113 -3.80 12.46 3.49
CA SER A 113 -2.55 11.84 3.05
C SER A 113 -2.65 11.36 1.61
N CYS A 114 -1.49 11.26 0.96
CA CYS A 114 -1.36 10.59 -0.32
C CYS A 114 -0.13 9.70 -0.35
N VAL A 115 -0.25 8.52 -0.94
CA VAL A 115 0.87 7.60 -1.14
C VAL A 115 0.95 7.26 -2.63
N PHE A 116 2.05 7.65 -3.24
CA PHE A 116 2.43 7.24 -4.58
C PHE A 116 3.09 5.88 -4.49
N ARG A 117 2.56 4.90 -5.22
CA ARG A 117 3.14 3.57 -5.35
C ARG A 117 3.32 3.24 -6.82
N ARG A 118 4.51 2.80 -7.18
CA ARG A 118 4.81 2.25 -8.50
C ARG A 118 4.68 0.74 -8.47
N ASP A 119 4.05 0.20 -9.50
CA ASP A 119 4.07 -1.22 -9.79
C ASP A 119 4.38 -1.47 -11.28
N GLY A 120 4.18 -2.71 -11.76
CA GLY A 120 4.41 -3.07 -13.16
C GLY A 120 3.43 -2.49 -14.19
N ARG A 121 2.42 -1.69 -13.80
CA ARG A 121 1.48 -0.95 -14.68
C ARG A 121 1.86 0.53 -14.74
N GLY A 122 2.41 1.09 -13.67
CA GLY A 122 2.78 2.49 -13.60
C GLY A 122 2.73 3.01 -12.18
N TRP A 123 2.53 4.31 -12.05
CA TRP A 123 2.30 4.98 -10.78
C TRP A 123 0.81 5.01 -10.44
N HIS A 124 0.50 4.66 -9.21
CA HIS A 124 -0.80 4.77 -8.59
C HIS A 124 -0.70 5.72 -7.40
N VAL A 125 -1.76 6.48 -7.14
CA VAL A 125 -1.87 7.29 -5.93
C VAL A 125 -3.02 6.75 -5.08
N CYS A 126 -2.74 6.50 -3.80
CA CYS A 126 -3.75 6.22 -2.80
C CYS A 126 -3.97 7.49 -2.00
N LEU A 127 -5.19 8.02 -2.02
CA LEU A 127 -5.58 9.21 -1.26
C LEU A 127 -6.37 8.78 -0.03
N GLN A 128 -6.00 9.31 1.13
CA GLN A 128 -6.83 9.26 2.34
C GLN A 128 -7.60 10.57 2.42
N ILE A 129 -8.92 10.46 2.39
CA ILE A 129 -9.83 11.61 2.35
C ILE A 129 -10.73 11.47 3.57
N ALA A 130 -10.82 12.53 4.36
CA ALA A 130 -11.80 12.59 5.42
C ALA A 130 -13.18 12.72 4.78
N VAL A 131 -14.08 11.85 5.19
CA VAL A 131 -15.47 11.84 4.77
C VAL A 131 -16.30 11.63 6.03
N GLU A 132 -17.49 12.22 6.05
CA GLU A 132 -18.45 11.92 7.11
C GLU A 132 -18.78 10.43 7.09
N ALA A 133 -18.80 9.82 8.27
CA ALA A 133 -19.21 8.43 8.38
C ALA A 133 -20.71 8.35 8.07
N PRO A 134 -21.15 7.41 7.22
CA PRO A 134 -22.57 7.20 7.03
C PRO A 134 -23.22 6.80 8.36
N GLU A 135 -24.47 7.20 8.57
CA GLU A 135 -25.23 6.78 9.75
C GLU A 135 -25.26 5.25 9.85
N LYS A 136 -25.04 4.74 11.07
CA LYS A 136 -25.15 3.31 11.34
C LYS A 136 -26.61 2.93 11.20
N ARG A 137 -26.93 2.03 10.27
CA ARG A 137 -28.26 1.43 10.20
C ARG A 137 -28.50 0.57 11.44
N ALA A 138 -29.71 0.66 12.01
CA ALA A 138 -30.15 -0.30 13.01
C ALA A 138 -30.21 -1.68 12.36
N VAL A 139 -29.49 -2.65 12.93
CA VAL A 139 -29.46 -4.03 12.44
C VAL A 139 -30.35 -4.85 13.36
N SER A 140 -31.42 -5.45 12.81
CA SER A 140 -32.37 -6.30 13.55
C SER A 140 -32.09 -7.79 13.40
N THR A 141 -31.18 -8.17 12.51
CA THR A 141 -30.91 -9.57 12.15
C THR A 141 -29.43 -9.89 12.24
N ALA A 142 -29.10 -11.09 12.73
CA ALA A 142 -27.74 -11.62 12.72
C ALA A 142 -27.60 -12.69 11.63
N LEU A 143 -26.53 -12.62 10.84
CA LEU A 143 -26.18 -13.63 9.84
C LEU A 143 -24.92 -14.39 10.29
N GLY A 144 -25.06 -15.68 10.55
CA GLY A 144 -23.91 -16.56 10.79
C GLY A 144 -23.22 -16.88 9.48
N VAL A 145 -21.88 -16.74 9.43
CA VAL A 145 -21.08 -17.05 8.23
C VAL A 145 -19.97 -18.02 8.62
N ASP A 146 -20.04 -19.24 8.11
CA ASP A 146 -18.99 -20.26 8.27
C ASP A 146 -18.10 -20.31 7.02
N LEU A 147 -16.79 -20.19 7.18
CA LEU A 147 -15.84 -20.11 6.07
C LEU A 147 -15.20 -21.47 5.77
N GLY A 148 -15.20 -21.87 4.50
CA GLY A 148 -14.70 -23.17 4.06
C GLY A 148 -13.58 -23.10 3.03
N LEU A 149 -12.96 -24.27 2.79
CA LEU A 149 -11.99 -24.45 1.70
C LEU A 149 -12.65 -24.96 0.41
N LYS A 150 -13.59 -25.91 0.52
CA LYS A 150 -14.29 -26.52 -0.63
C LYS A 150 -15.28 -25.53 -1.25
N VAL A 151 -16.13 -24.98 -0.40
CA VAL A 151 -17.04 -23.86 -0.61
C VAL A 151 -16.48 -22.68 0.17
N PHE A 152 -16.65 -21.44 -0.28
CA PHE A 152 -16.03 -20.29 0.38
C PHE A 152 -16.74 -19.94 1.68
N ALA A 153 -18.07 -19.87 1.66
CA ALA A 153 -18.86 -19.61 2.85
C ALA A 153 -20.23 -20.29 2.81
N TYR A 154 -20.71 -20.71 3.97
CA TYR A 154 -22.10 -21.09 4.23
C TYR A 154 -22.72 -20.07 5.18
N CYS A 155 -23.89 -19.57 4.83
CA CYS A 155 -24.63 -18.59 5.62
C CYS A 155 -25.81 -19.26 6.32
N SER A 156 -26.19 -18.77 7.51
CA SER A 156 -27.29 -19.34 8.31
C SER A 156 -28.68 -19.21 7.68
N ASP A 157 -28.81 -18.37 6.65
CA ASP A 157 -29.99 -18.22 5.80
C ASP A 157 -30.01 -19.21 4.61
N ASN A 158 -29.14 -20.22 4.64
CA ASN A 158 -28.92 -21.22 3.59
C ASN A 158 -28.27 -20.69 2.31
N VAL A 159 -27.78 -19.44 2.29
CA VAL A 159 -26.97 -18.96 1.15
C VAL A 159 -25.61 -19.66 1.14
N VAL A 160 -25.22 -20.15 -0.03
CA VAL A 160 -23.95 -20.84 -0.25
C VAL A 160 -23.08 -20.05 -1.21
N ILE A 161 -21.92 -19.58 -0.74
CA ILE A 161 -20.97 -18.82 -1.56
C ILE A 161 -19.88 -19.75 -2.08
N ALA A 162 -19.88 -19.98 -3.40
CA ALA A 162 -18.90 -20.84 -4.05
C ALA A 162 -17.46 -20.28 -3.97
N ASN A 163 -16.46 -21.15 -3.87
CA ASN A 163 -15.06 -20.73 -3.89
C ASN A 163 -14.60 -20.46 -5.34
N PRO A 164 -14.15 -19.23 -5.68
CA PRO A 164 -13.74 -18.88 -7.03
C PRO A 164 -12.42 -19.55 -7.47
N ARG A 165 -11.66 -20.13 -6.53
CA ARG A 165 -10.41 -20.89 -6.79
C ARG A 165 -9.42 -20.17 -7.71
N VAL A 166 -9.35 -18.83 -7.57
CA VAL A 166 -8.58 -17.95 -8.47
C VAL A 166 -7.12 -18.37 -8.58
N ALA A 167 -6.48 -18.70 -7.45
CA ALA A 167 -5.08 -19.11 -7.42
C ALA A 167 -4.87 -20.47 -8.10
N GLN A 168 -5.75 -21.44 -7.84
CA GLN A 168 -5.69 -22.79 -8.42
C GLN A 168 -5.82 -22.74 -9.95
N ARG A 169 -6.77 -21.94 -10.47
CA ARG A 169 -6.96 -21.74 -11.91
C ARG A 169 -5.72 -21.13 -12.59
N ALA A 170 -4.96 -20.29 -11.88
CA ALA A 170 -3.77 -19.63 -12.40
C ALA A 170 -2.45 -20.39 -12.13
N GLU A 171 -2.50 -21.50 -11.38
CA GLU A 171 -1.32 -22.18 -10.86
C GLU A 171 -0.42 -22.71 -11.96
N ASN A 172 -1.00 -23.39 -12.95
CA ASN A 172 -0.23 -23.96 -14.07
C ASN A 172 0.53 -22.88 -14.85
N GLU A 173 -0.12 -21.76 -15.14
CA GLU A 173 0.51 -20.64 -15.84
C GLU A 173 1.58 -19.96 -14.97
N LEU A 174 1.34 -19.83 -13.66
CA LEU A 174 2.31 -19.27 -12.74
C LEU A 174 3.56 -20.14 -12.65
N ARG A 175 3.39 -21.46 -12.53
CA ARG A 175 4.46 -22.45 -12.50
C ARG A 175 5.31 -22.39 -13.77
N ARG A 176 4.66 -22.34 -14.95
CA ARG A 176 5.37 -22.19 -16.25
C ARG A 176 6.24 -20.94 -16.29
N ARG A 177 5.69 -19.78 -15.89
CA ARG A 177 6.42 -18.51 -15.92
C ARG A 177 7.54 -18.45 -14.89
N GLN A 178 7.35 -19.04 -13.71
CA GLN A 178 8.39 -19.16 -12.70
C GLN A 178 9.54 -20.05 -13.16
N ARG A 179 9.25 -21.20 -13.80
CA ARG A 179 10.28 -22.06 -14.42
C ARG A 179 11.06 -21.33 -15.52
N ALA A 180 10.38 -20.55 -16.36
CA ALA A 180 11.04 -19.72 -17.36
C ALA A 180 11.93 -18.64 -16.73
N LEU A 181 11.52 -18.05 -15.60
CA LEU A 181 12.31 -17.06 -14.86
C LEU A 181 13.58 -17.69 -14.27
N ALA A 182 13.47 -18.89 -13.71
CA ALA A 182 14.58 -19.62 -13.10
C ALA A 182 15.70 -19.93 -14.12
N ARG A 183 15.32 -20.23 -15.38
CA ARG A 183 16.25 -20.49 -16.49
C ARG A 183 16.93 -19.23 -17.05
N CYS A 184 16.54 -18.02 -16.64
CA CYS A 184 17.12 -16.79 -17.18
C CYS A 184 18.39 -16.36 -16.44
N LYS A 185 19.45 -16.00 -17.18
CA LYS A 185 20.68 -15.41 -16.62
C LYS A 185 20.38 -14.18 -15.77
N ARG A 186 20.94 -14.12 -14.56
CA ARG A 186 20.80 -12.99 -13.63
C ARG A 186 21.26 -11.70 -14.30
N GLY A 187 20.54 -10.60 -14.09
CA GLY A 187 20.84 -9.29 -14.70
C GLY A 187 20.39 -9.12 -16.15
N SER A 188 20.16 -10.18 -16.92
CA SER A 188 19.80 -10.07 -18.34
C SER A 188 18.48 -9.33 -18.60
N ASN A 189 18.39 -8.68 -19.77
CA ASN A 189 17.16 -8.04 -20.25
C ASN A 189 16.01 -9.05 -20.38
N ARG A 190 16.30 -10.28 -20.82
CA ARG A 190 15.31 -11.37 -20.89
C ARG A 190 14.74 -11.68 -19.50
N ARG A 191 15.60 -11.80 -18.47
CA ARG A 191 15.15 -12.02 -17.08
C ARG A 191 14.24 -10.90 -16.59
N ARG A 192 14.57 -9.64 -16.91
CA ARG A 192 13.74 -8.46 -16.56
C ARG A 192 12.34 -8.57 -17.17
N LYS A 193 12.25 -8.92 -18.46
CA LYS A 193 10.97 -9.12 -19.17
C LYS A 193 10.15 -10.26 -18.55
N VAL A 194 10.77 -11.42 -18.28
CA VAL A 194 10.07 -12.57 -17.68
C VAL A 194 9.62 -12.27 -16.24
N ARG A 195 10.46 -11.61 -15.43
CA ARG A 195 10.10 -11.19 -14.06
C ARG A 195 8.88 -10.27 -14.07
N SER A 196 8.81 -9.33 -15.01
CA SER A 196 7.63 -8.46 -15.18
C SER A 196 6.36 -9.27 -15.50
N ARG A 197 6.45 -10.28 -16.39
CA ARG A 197 5.32 -11.16 -16.72
C ARG A 197 4.83 -12.00 -15.52
N VAL A 198 5.74 -12.45 -14.65
CA VAL A 198 5.41 -13.14 -13.40
C VAL A 198 4.71 -12.18 -12.43
N ALA A 199 5.27 -10.99 -12.21
CA ALA A 199 4.66 -9.97 -11.35
C ALA A 199 3.25 -9.57 -11.82
N ARG A 200 3.06 -9.40 -13.13
CA ARG A 200 1.75 -9.11 -13.73
C ARG A 200 0.72 -10.21 -13.46
N LEU A 201 1.14 -11.48 -13.45
CA LEU A 201 0.24 -12.60 -13.15
C LEU A 201 -0.14 -12.65 -11.68
N HIS A 202 0.84 -12.51 -10.77
CA HIS A 202 0.55 -12.41 -9.33
C HIS A 202 -0.44 -11.29 -9.03
N ARG A 203 -0.24 -10.12 -9.66
CA ARG A 203 -1.17 -9.01 -9.52
C ARG A 203 -2.56 -9.36 -10.06
N LYS A 204 -2.68 -9.96 -11.25
CA LYS A 204 -3.98 -10.38 -11.79
C LYS A 204 -4.72 -11.31 -10.80
N ILE A 205 -4.01 -12.27 -10.20
CA ILE A 205 -4.59 -13.18 -9.19
C ILE A 205 -5.07 -12.40 -7.97
N ALA A 206 -4.25 -11.48 -7.45
CA ALA A 206 -4.59 -10.66 -6.29
C ALA A 206 -5.78 -9.74 -6.57
N ASP A 207 -5.77 -9.02 -7.70
CA ASP A 207 -6.83 -8.10 -8.11
C ASP A 207 -8.16 -8.86 -8.28
N THR A 208 -8.16 -9.99 -9.00
CA THR A 208 -9.36 -10.82 -9.18
C THR A 208 -9.90 -11.34 -7.86
N ARG A 209 -9.03 -11.81 -6.96
CA ARG A 209 -9.44 -12.24 -5.62
C ARG A 209 -10.04 -11.09 -4.81
N ASN A 210 -9.40 -9.92 -4.80
CA ASN A 210 -9.85 -8.75 -4.04
C ASN A 210 -11.18 -8.22 -4.58
N THR A 211 -11.33 -8.09 -5.90
CA THR A 211 -12.60 -7.67 -6.52
C THR A 211 -13.73 -8.62 -6.11
N TRP A 212 -13.50 -9.93 -6.21
CA TRP A 212 -14.50 -10.91 -5.82
C TRP A 212 -14.87 -10.81 -4.33
N LEU A 213 -13.88 -10.69 -3.44
CA LEU A 213 -14.11 -10.52 -2.00
C LEU A 213 -14.92 -9.26 -1.69
N HIS A 214 -14.60 -8.12 -2.33
CA HIS A 214 -15.34 -6.88 -2.16
C HIS A 214 -16.80 -7.00 -2.64
N GLN A 215 -17.03 -7.70 -3.75
CA GLN A 215 -18.37 -7.97 -4.25
C GLN A 215 -19.16 -8.84 -3.26
N GLN A 216 -18.56 -9.90 -2.71
CA GLN A 216 -19.22 -10.75 -1.71
C GLN A 216 -19.51 -9.99 -0.42
N SER A 217 -18.57 -9.21 0.10
CA SER A 217 -18.80 -8.42 1.32
C SER A 217 -19.91 -7.38 1.11
N ALA A 218 -19.94 -6.72 -0.05
CA ALA A 218 -20.98 -5.75 -0.36
C ALA A 218 -22.35 -6.42 -0.55
N ALA A 219 -22.40 -7.64 -1.10
CA ALA A 219 -23.63 -8.40 -1.23
C ALA A 219 -24.18 -8.82 0.14
N LEU A 220 -23.32 -9.33 1.04
CA LEU A 220 -23.73 -9.72 2.40
C LEU A 220 -24.31 -8.55 3.19
N ILE A 221 -23.69 -7.37 3.12
CA ILE A 221 -24.19 -6.15 3.80
C ILE A 221 -25.54 -5.69 3.23
N LYS A 222 -25.87 -6.00 1.97
CA LYS A 222 -27.17 -5.63 1.38
C LYS A 222 -28.30 -6.58 1.76
N LEU A 223 -27.98 -7.79 2.21
CA LEU A 223 -28.95 -8.81 2.61
C LEU A 223 -29.40 -8.66 4.06
N THR A 224 -28.64 -7.91 4.86
CA THR A 224 -28.87 -7.60 6.29
C THR A 224 -29.24 -6.14 6.49
#